data_AF-A0A125SGG0-F1
#
_entry.id   AF-A0A125SGG0-F1
#
_cell.length_a   1.000
_cell.length_b   1.000
_cell.length_c   1.000
_cell.angle_alpha   90.00
_cell.angle_beta   90.00
_cell.angle_gamma   90.00
#
_symmetry.space_group_name_H-M   'P 1'
#
loop_
_entity.id
_entity.type
_entity.pdbx_description
1 polymer ?
#
loop_
_entity_poly.entity_id
_entity_poly.type
_entity_poly.pdbx_seq_one_letter_code
_entity_poly.pdbx_strand_id
1 'polypeptide(L)'
;MGAHYCFSTERFEALTGRGTSVSASRAALHRLHAQGLIKPLARGAGLWLIVPPEHLDRGAPPVMWWLHDYLIQKEDDYQLALLSAAQAHGSSHFAVLETQVFVPVPRRVLHVGRFRLRLFCKQSVAQAPTVMLSTEKTRVRVSSVATTLIDLLRHALAIGGIERAALILQDLAPKLAPQDISQSLAAAGDIAGAQRFGYLLDLYGHSKPASRVEEWLSPHRTQRTRLDTSSPAADCPVSQRWNVVPNTNLESID
;
A
#
# COMPACT_ATOMS: atom_id res chain seq x y z
N MET A 1 14.79 -11.14 -18.59
CA MET A 1 13.70 -10.27 -19.08
C MET A 1 12.39 -10.80 -18.52
N GLY A 2 11.71 -10.03 -17.67
CA GLY A 2 10.40 -10.40 -17.14
C GLY A 2 9.31 -10.27 -18.22
N ALA A 3 8.22 -11.02 -18.08
CA ALA A 3 7.08 -10.90 -18.98
C ALA A 3 6.33 -9.60 -18.69
N HIS A 4 6.21 -8.71 -19.69
CA HIS A 4 5.40 -7.50 -19.58
C HIS A 4 3.95 -7.83 -19.90
N TYR A 5 3.06 -7.61 -18.93
CA TYR A 5 1.63 -7.85 -19.09
C TYR A 5 0.89 -6.60 -19.57
N CYS A 6 1.50 -5.42 -19.48
CA CYS A 6 0.94 -4.15 -19.95
C CYS A 6 1.56 -3.74 -21.29
N PHE A 7 0.75 -3.25 -22.23
CA PHE A 7 1.25 -2.65 -23.47
C PHE A 7 0.38 -1.47 -23.94
N SER A 8 0.98 -0.53 -24.67
CA SER A 8 0.27 0.57 -25.32
C SER A 8 -0.18 0.17 -26.74
N THR A 9 -1.20 0.84 -27.26
CA THR A 9 -1.62 0.68 -28.67
C THR A 9 -0.45 0.91 -29.63
N GLU A 10 0.36 1.94 -29.40
CA GLU A 10 1.55 2.26 -30.21
C GLU A 10 2.56 1.10 -30.21
N ARG A 11 2.82 0.49 -29.05
CA ARG A 11 3.71 -0.67 -28.94
C ARG A 11 3.14 -1.89 -29.67
N PHE A 12 1.83 -2.11 -29.58
CA PHE A 12 1.16 -3.18 -30.33
C PHE A 12 1.30 -2.99 -31.85
N GLU A 13 1.11 -1.76 -32.33
CA GLU A 13 1.25 -1.40 -33.74
C GLU A 13 2.67 -1.62 -34.25
N ALA A 14 3.67 -1.20 -33.48
CA ALA A 14 5.08 -1.39 -33.80
C ALA A 14 5.45 -2.89 -33.87
N LEU A 15 5.02 -3.69 -32.88
CA LEU A 15 5.35 -5.12 -32.82
C LEU A 15 4.62 -5.97 -33.85
N THR A 16 3.45 -5.53 -34.33
CA THR A 16 2.63 -6.29 -35.29
C THR A 16 2.73 -5.77 -36.73
N GLY A 17 3.48 -4.71 -36.97
CA GLY A 17 3.58 -4.06 -38.28
C GLY A 17 2.29 -3.36 -38.72
N ARG A 18 1.39 -3.05 -37.79
CA ARG A 18 0.06 -2.48 -38.07
C ARG A 18 0.00 -0.94 -37.95
N GLY A 19 1.14 -0.30 -37.68
CA GLY A 19 1.22 1.17 -37.55
C GLY A 19 0.84 1.97 -38.80
N THR A 20 0.70 1.33 -39.96
CA THR A 20 0.27 1.97 -41.21
C THR A 20 -1.25 2.10 -41.35
N SER A 21 -2.05 1.42 -40.51
CA SER A 21 -3.52 1.44 -40.58
C SER A 21 -4.17 1.41 -39.20
N VAL A 22 -4.56 2.59 -38.72
CA VAL A 22 -5.26 2.77 -37.42
C VAL A 22 -6.54 1.92 -37.34
N SER A 23 -7.28 1.79 -38.45
CA SER A 23 -8.50 0.96 -38.49
C SER A 23 -8.20 -0.53 -38.33
N ALA A 24 -7.14 -1.04 -38.97
CA ALA A 24 -6.72 -2.43 -38.83
C ALA A 24 -6.22 -2.76 -37.41
N SER A 25 -5.48 -1.84 -36.78
CA SER A 25 -5.03 -1.97 -35.38
C SER A 25 -6.19 -2.01 -34.41
N ARG A 26 -7.15 -1.08 -34.56
CA ARG A 26 -8.38 -1.05 -33.75
C ARG A 26 -9.20 -2.32 -33.91
N ALA A 27 -9.38 -2.82 -35.13
CA ALA A 27 -10.10 -4.06 -35.38
C ALA A 27 -9.41 -5.27 -34.72
N ALA A 28 -8.07 -5.33 -34.78
CA ALA A 28 -7.30 -6.40 -34.15
C ALA A 28 -7.41 -6.37 -32.61
N LEU A 29 -7.24 -5.18 -31.99
CA LEU A 29 -7.41 -5.01 -30.55
C LEU A 29 -8.85 -5.32 -30.11
N HIS A 30 -9.85 -4.88 -30.88
CA HIS A 30 -11.25 -5.21 -30.62
C HIS A 30 -11.50 -6.71 -30.64
N ARG A 31 -10.94 -7.44 -31.61
CA ARG A 31 -11.06 -8.90 -31.68
C ARG A 31 -10.42 -9.59 -30.48
N LEU A 32 -9.21 -9.19 -30.07
CA LEU A 32 -8.54 -9.74 -28.89
C LEU A 32 -9.31 -9.44 -27.61
N HIS A 33 -9.87 -8.24 -27.48
CA HIS A 33 -10.71 -7.86 -26.35
C HIS A 33 -12.02 -8.67 -26.32
N ALA A 34 -12.66 -8.88 -27.47
CA ALA A 34 -13.86 -9.70 -27.58
C ALA A 34 -13.60 -11.18 -27.20
N GLN A 35 -12.39 -11.68 -27.46
CA GLN A 35 -11.94 -13.00 -27.03
C GLN A 35 -11.53 -13.05 -25.54
N GLY A 36 -11.53 -11.92 -24.83
CA GLY A 36 -11.12 -11.84 -23.43
C GLY A 36 -9.61 -11.89 -23.19
N LEU A 37 -8.79 -11.97 -24.25
CA LEU A 37 -7.33 -12.10 -24.17
C LEU A 37 -6.64 -10.80 -23.75
N ILE A 38 -7.32 -9.67 -23.89
CA ILE A 38 -6.84 -8.37 -23.41
C ILE A 38 -7.97 -7.60 -22.71
N LYS A 39 -7.59 -6.74 -21.77
CA LYS A 39 -8.50 -5.79 -21.11
C LYS A 39 -7.92 -4.38 -21.12
N PRO A 40 -8.72 -3.34 -21.35
CA PRO A 40 -8.25 -1.97 -21.12
C PRO A 40 -8.02 -1.77 -19.62
N LEU A 41 -6.85 -1.26 -19.22
CA LEU A 41 -6.55 -1.00 -17.81
C LEU A 41 -7.37 0.18 -17.28
N ALA A 42 -7.43 1.27 -18.04
CA ALA A 42 -8.27 2.42 -17.73
C ALA A 42 -8.91 2.97 -19.01
N ARG A 43 -10.15 3.45 -18.90
CA ARG A 43 -10.85 4.07 -20.04
C ARG A 43 -10.03 5.24 -20.58
N GLY A 44 -9.77 5.23 -21.89
CA GLY A 44 -9.04 6.30 -22.58
C GLY A 44 -7.53 6.33 -22.31
N ALA A 45 -6.98 5.43 -21.50
CA ALA A 45 -5.54 5.44 -21.18
C ALA A 45 -4.65 4.88 -22.30
N GLY A 46 -5.22 4.23 -23.32
CA GLY A 46 -4.46 3.60 -24.40
C GLY A 46 -3.61 2.40 -23.95
N LEU A 47 -3.83 1.91 -22.73
CA LEU A 47 -3.10 0.82 -22.10
C LEU A 47 -3.95 -0.43 -21.97
N TRP A 48 -3.37 -1.54 -22.38
CA TRP A 48 -3.99 -2.85 -22.42
C TRP A 48 -3.23 -3.82 -21.51
N LEU A 49 -3.99 -4.66 -20.82
CA LEU A 49 -3.50 -5.77 -20.02
C LEU A 49 -3.71 -7.07 -20.79
N ILE A 50 -2.66 -7.87 -20.91
CA ILE A 50 -2.74 -9.24 -21.41
C ILE A 50 -3.37 -10.14 -20.35
N VAL A 51 -4.37 -10.93 -20.74
CA VAL A 51 -5.04 -11.92 -19.89
C VAL A 51 -4.66 -13.31 -20.37
N PRO A 52 -3.74 -14.00 -19.67
CA PRO A 52 -3.39 -15.37 -19.98
C PRO A 52 -4.59 -16.33 -19.89
N PRO A 53 -4.57 -17.45 -20.64
CA PRO A 53 -5.63 -18.46 -20.60
C PRO A 53 -6.04 -18.89 -19.17
N GLU A 54 -5.05 -19.08 -18.28
CA GLU A 54 -5.25 -19.48 -16.88
C GLU A 54 -5.95 -18.43 -16.00
N HIS A 55 -6.22 -17.24 -16.53
CA HIS A 55 -6.86 -16.13 -15.82
C HIS A 55 -8.11 -15.59 -16.52
N LEU A 56 -8.60 -16.26 -17.57
CA LEU A 56 -9.79 -15.86 -18.31
C LEU A 56 -11.05 -15.85 -17.43
N ASP A 57 -11.17 -16.81 -16.51
CA ASP A 57 -12.28 -16.94 -15.54
C ASP A 57 -12.34 -15.77 -14.54
N ARG A 58 -11.18 -15.21 -14.19
CA ARG A 58 -11.04 -14.02 -13.32
C ARG A 58 -11.08 -12.72 -14.11
N GLY A 59 -10.92 -12.80 -15.43
CA GLY A 59 -10.93 -11.69 -16.36
C GLY A 59 -9.68 -10.81 -16.32
N ALA A 60 -8.67 -11.18 -15.52
CA ALA A 60 -7.37 -10.51 -15.41
C ALA A 60 -6.39 -11.39 -14.62
N PRO A 61 -5.06 -11.26 -14.85
CA PRO A 61 -4.03 -11.81 -13.96
C PRO A 61 -3.95 -11.06 -12.61
N PRO A 62 -3.33 -11.66 -11.57
CA PRO A 62 -3.09 -11.03 -10.28
C PRO A 62 -2.47 -9.63 -10.42
N VAL A 63 -2.94 -8.66 -9.63
CA VAL A 63 -2.49 -7.25 -9.70
C VAL A 63 -0.97 -7.13 -9.59
N MET A 64 -0.36 -7.92 -8.71
CA MET A 64 1.09 -7.92 -8.48
C MET A 64 1.92 -8.28 -9.72
N TRP A 65 1.35 -8.92 -10.74
CA TRP A 65 2.07 -9.24 -11.99
C TRP A 65 2.27 -8.03 -12.91
N TRP A 66 1.44 -7.00 -12.77
CA TRP A 66 1.38 -5.88 -13.73
C TRP A 66 1.31 -4.50 -13.07
N LEU A 67 1.19 -4.42 -11.75
CA LEU A 67 1.03 -3.18 -11.00
C LEU A 67 2.13 -2.17 -11.32
N HIS A 68 3.39 -2.61 -11.29
CA HIS A 68 4.53 -1.73 -11.52
C HIS A 68 4.56 -1.19 -12.94
N ASP A 69 4.39 -2.08 -13.93
CA ASP A 69 4.37 -1.72 -15.35
C ASP A 69 3.25 -0.73 -15.67
N TYR A 70 2.11 -0.82 -14.97
CA TYR A 70 1.01 0.13 -15.09
C TYR A 70 1.32 1.47 -14.41
N LEU A 71 1.75 1.45 -13.14
CA LEU A 71 1.88 2.66 -12.34
C LEU A 71 3.10 3.49 -12.70
N ILE A 72 4.24 2.89 -13.10
CA ILE A 72 5.43 3.68 -13.45
C ILE A 72 5.19 4.63 -14.65
N GLN A 73 4.23 4.30 -15.51
CA GLN A 73 3.86 5.16 -16.66
C GLN A 73 3.01 6.37 -16.28
N LYS A 74 2.43 6.39 -15.06
CA LYS A 74 1.44 7.39 -14.63
C LYS A 74 1.80 8.07 -13.31
N GLU A 75 2.48 7.36 -12.43
CA GLU A 75 2.73 7.66 -11.02
C GLU A 75 4.08 7.04 -10.61
N ASP A 76 5.20 7.61 -11.07
CA ASP A 76 6.53 7.02 -10.83
C ASP A 76 6.84 6.84 -9.32
N ASP A 77 6.28 7.70 -8.48
CA ASP A 77 6.43 7.64 -7.02
C ASP A 77 5.44 6.68 -6.32
N TYR A 78 4.69 5.83 -7.02
CA TYR A 78 3.71 4.97 -6.35
C TYR A 78 4.33 4.01 -5.31
N GLN A 79 3.51 3.60 -4.33
CA GLN A 79 3.89 2.59 -3.33
C GLN A 79 2.72 1.64 -3.04
N LEU A 80 2.96 0.33 -3.09
CA LEU A 80 2.05 -0.64 -2.48
C LEU A 80 2.01 -0.35 -0.97
N ALA A 81 0.81 -0.23 -0.41
CA ALA A 81 0.58 0.38 0.89
C ALA A 81 -0.45 -0.35 1.75
N LEU A 82 -0.58 0.09 3.00
CA LEU A 82 -1.61 -0.37 3.95
C LEU A 82 -1.64 -1.91 4.06
N LEU A 83 -2.81 -2.53 4.01
CA LEU A 83 -2.95 -3.98 4.19
C LEU A 83 -2.25 -4.77 3.07
N SER A 84 -2.18 -4.22 1.85
CA SER A 84 -1.44 -4.86 0.76
C SER A 84 0.07 -4.90 1.01
N ALA A 85 0.64 -3.82 1.57
CA ALA A 85 2.04 -3.81 1.97
C ALA A 85 2.29 -4.73 3.17
N ALA A 86 1.39 -4.74 4.16
CA ALA A 86 1.49 -5.65 5.29
C ALA A 86 1.52 -7.13 4.83
N GLN A 87 0.63 -7.51 3.91
CA GLN A 87 0.62 -8.84 3.32
C GLN A 87 1.92 -9.13 2.55
N ALA A 88 2.44 -8.15 1.80
CA ALA A 88 3.70 -8.31 1.07
C ALA A 88 4.91 -8.50 2.00
N HIS A 89 4.85 -7.97 3.23
CA HIS A 89 5.84 -8.21 4.29
C HIS A 89 5.59 -9.48 5.11
N GLY A 90 4.55 -10.25 4.77
CA GLY A 90 4.26 -11.56 5.35
C GLY A 90 3.17 -11.61 6.42
N SER A 91 2.47 -10.50 6.69
CA SER A 91 1.32 -10.53 7.60
C SER A 91 0.16 -11.31 7.00
N SER A 92 -0.37 -12.27 7.76
CA SER A 92 -1.45 -13.17 7.32
C SER A 92 -2.76 -13.00 8.09
N HIS A 93 -2.82 -12.09 9.07
CA HIS A 93 -4.01 -11.87 9.92
C HIS A 93 -5.26 -11.49 9.13
N PHE A 94 -5.11 -10.81 7.98
CA PHE A 94 -6.25 -10.31 7.22
C PHE A 94 -6.10 -10.60 5.72
N ALA A 95 -7.18 -11.13 5.13
CA ALA A 95 -7.28 -11.26 3.69
C ALA A 95 -7.47 -9.89 3.04
N VAL A 96 -6.57 -9.51 2.14
CA VAL A 96 -6.62 -8.24 1.42
C VAL A 96 -7.56 -8.38 0.22
N LEU A 97 -8.77 -7.83 0.34
CA LEU A 97 -9.81 -7.90 -0.70
C LEU A 97 -9.58 -6.95 -1.89
N GLU A 98 -8.83 -5.88 -1.67
CA GLU A 98 -8.48 -4.89 -2.70
C GLU A 98 -7.01 -4.52 -2.59
N THR A 99 -6.33 -4.37 -3.72
CA THR A 99 -4.94 -3.88 -3.72
C THR A 99 -4.94 -2.40 -3.35
N GLN A 100 -4.15 -2.02 -2.36
CA GLN A 100 -4.07 -0.68 -1.80
C GLN A 100 -2.73 -0.06 -2.16
N VAL A 101 -2.77 1.14 -2.74
CA VAL A 101 -1.58 1.84 -3.24
C VAL A 101 -1.66 3.30 -2.85
N PHE A 102 -0.55 3.87 -2.40
CA PHE A 102 -0.40 5.32 -2.30
C PHE A 102 0.11 5.92 -3.61
N VAL A 103 -0.46 7.07 -3.97
CA VAL A 103 -0.09 7.90 -5.13
C VAL A 103 -0.07 9.38 -4.74
N PRO A 104 0.71 10.22 -5.43
CA PRO A 104 0.83 11.65 -5.10
C PRO A 104 -0.44 12.46 -5.43
N VAL A 105 -1.23 12.00 -6.40
CA VAL A 105 -2.43 12.70 -6.89
C VAL A 105 -3.67 11.83 -6.71
N PRO A 106 -4.84 12.37 -6.32
CA PRO A 106 -6.06 11.57 -6.20
C PRO A 106 -6.41 10.87 -7.52
N ARG A 107 -6.67 9.56 -7.44
CA ARG A 107 -7.09 8.73 -8.57
C ARG A 107 -8.36 7.95 -8.23
N ARG A 108 -9.17 7.69 -9.26
CA ARG A 108 -10.36 6.85 -9.13
C ARG A 108 -9.94 5.40 -8.91
N VAL A 109 -10.75 4.66 -8.16
CA VAL A 109 -10.59 3.21 -8.01
C VAL A 109 -10.59 2.54 -9.38
N LEU A 110 -9.63 1.66 -9.59
CA LEU A 110 -9.49 0.89 -10.82
C LEU A 110 -10.08 -0.50 -10.63
N HIS A 111 -10.89 -0.94 -11.59
CA HIS A 111 -11.46 -2.28 -11.63
C HIS A 111 -10.98 -2.98 -12.92
N VAL A 112 -10.36 -4.14 -12.77
CA VAL A 112 -9.87 -4.94 -13.90
C VAL A 112 -10.18 -6.40 -13.64
N GLY A 113 -11.07 -6.98 -14.44
CA GLY A 113 -11.65 -8.29 -14.15
C GLY A 113 -12.33 -8.29 -12.77
N ARG A 114 -11.99 -9.26 -11.93
CA ARG A 114 -12.43 -9.34 -10.53
C ARG A 114 -11.60 -8.52 -9.54
N PHE A 115 -10.48 -7.91 -9.98
CA PHE A 115 -9.60 -7.19 -9.08
C PHE A 115 -10.00 -5.72 -8.94
N ARG A 116 -9.87 -5.24 -7.70
CA ARG A 116 -10.07 -3.85 -7.32
C ARG A 116 -8.75 -3.28 -6.82
N LEU A 117 -8.31 -2.20 -7.45
CA LEU A 117 -7.13 -1.43 -7.06
C LEU A 117 -7.58 -0.06 -6.53
N ARG A 118 -7.40 0.16 -5.23
CA ARG A 118 -7.75 1.40 -4.55
C ARG A 118 -6.50 2.26 -4.37
N LEU A 119 -6.57 3.48 -4.90
CA LEU A 119 -5.50 4.44 -4.86
C LEU A 119 -5.80 5.50 -3.80
N PHE A 120 -4.92 5.62 -2.82
CA PHE A 120 -4.98 6.60 -1.76
C PHE A 120 -4.04 7.76 -2.08
N CYS A 121 -4.51 8.99 -1.94
CA CYS A 121 -3.66 10.16 -2.14
C CYS A 121 -2.82 10.39 -0.87
N LYS A 122 -1.49 10.49 -1.02
CA LYS A 122 -0.57 10.89 0.03
C LYS A 122 0.47 11.83 -0.59
N GLN A 123 0.69 13.00 0.01
CA GLN A 123 1.61 14.00 -0.57
C GLN A 123 3.08 13.62 -0.37
N SER A 124 3.40 13.01 0.78
CA SER A 124 4.78 12.61 1.13
C SER A 124 5.16 11.22 0.64
N VAL A 125 4.52 10.70 -0.42
CA VAL A 125 4.79 9.34 -0.91
C VAL A 125 6.24 9.22 -1.35
N ALA A 126 6.75 10.13 -2.18
CA ALA A 126 8.12 10.08 -2.69
C ALA A 126 9.20 10.08 -1.58
N GLN A 127 8.89 10.62 -0.40
CA GLN A 127 9.85 10.75 0.72
C GLN A 127 9.83 9.53 1.65
N ALA A 128 8.77 8.72 1.61
CA ALA A 128 8.62 7.60 2.52
C ALA A 128 9.50 6.41 2.06
N PRO A 129 10.28 5.77 2.96
CA PRO A 129 11.11 4.63 2.61
C PRO A 129 10.33 3.47 1.98
N THR A 130 10.90 2.88 0.93
CA THR A 130 10.34 1.73 0.21
C THR A 130 11.35 0.64 -0.01
N VAL A 131 10.86 -0.56 -0.31
CA VAL A 131 11.65 -1.70 -0.76
C VAL A 131 11.11 -2.21 -2.09
N MET A 132 12.00 -2.70 -2.95
CA MET A 132 11.61 -3.38 -4.19
C MET A 132 11.47 -4.88 -3.93
N LEU A 133 10.25 -5.39 -3.97
CA LEU A 133 9.98 -6.82 -3.84
C LEU A 133 9.82 -7.46 -5.22
N SER A 134 10.49 -8.61 -5.43
CA SER A 134 10.30 -9.40 -6.64
C SER A 134 9.02 -10.22 -6.51
N THR A 135 8.16 -10.12 -7.52
CA THR A 135 7.01 -11.01 -7.71
C THR A 135 7.36 -12.06 -8.75
N GLU A 136 6.44 -12.98 -9.02
CA GLU A 136 6.61 -14.01 -10.06
C GLU A 136 6.94 -13.42 -11.45
N LYS A 137 6.47 -12.19 -11.76
CA LYS A 137 6.53 -11.62 -13.11
C LYS A 137 7.24 -10.26 -13.19
N THR A 138 7.11 -9.42 -12.17
CA THR A 138 7.70 -8.06 -12.13
C THR A 138 8.25 -7.74 -10.74
N ARG A 139 8.85 -6.56 -10.55
CA ARG A 139 9.17 -6.03 -9.22
C ARG A 139 8.16 -4.98 -8.84
N VAL A 140 7.77 -4.91 -7.57
CA VAL A 140 6.81 -3.93 -7.06
C VAL A 140 7.48 -3.09 -5.98
N ARG A 141 7.24 -1.76 -6.03
CA ARG A 141 7.67 -0.85 -4.97
C ARG A 141 6.68 -0.93 -3.82
N VAL A 142 7.15 -1.35 -2.66
CA VAL A 142 6.34 -1.56 -1.45
C VAL A 142 6.84 -0.62 -0.36
N SER A 143 5.94 0.04 0.37
CA SER A 143 6.32 0.81 1.57
C SER A 143 7.15 -0.06 2.51
N SER A 144 8.20 0.48 3.12
CA SER A 144 9.01 -0.27 4.11
C SER A 144 8.14 -0.79 5.27
N VAL A 145 8.67 -1.71 6.09
CA VAL A 145 7.92 -2.23 7.25
C VAL A 145 7.52 -1.08 8.19
N ALA A 146 8.46 -0.20 8.53
CA ALA A 146 8.20 0.95 9.40
C ALA A 146 7.17 1.92 8.80
N THR A 147 7.31 2.26 7.52
CA THR A 147 6.35 3.10 6.80
C THR A 147 4.96 2.48 6.78
N THR A 148 4.87 1.17 6.52
CA THR A 148 3.61 0.42 6.49
C THR A 148 2.90 0.50 7.83
N LEU A 149 3.59 0.23 8.95
CA LEU A 149 2.99 0.28 10.28
C LEU A 149 2.50 1.68 10.66
N ILE A 150 3.31 2.71 10.39
CA ILE A 150 2.91 4.10 10.64
C ILE A 150 1.68 4.48 9.80
N ASP A 151 1.66 4.07 8.53
CA ASP A 151 0.54 4.36 7.63
C ASP A 151 -0.74 3.61 8.04
N LEU A 152 -0.64 2.37 8.53
CA LEU A 152 -1.79 1.63 9.06
C LEU A 152 -2.42 2.35 10.26
N LEU A 153 -1.60 2.86 11.19
CA LEU A 153 -2.08 3.62 12.35
C LEU A 153 -2.73 4.94 11.94
N ARG A 154 -2.11 5.67 11.00
CA ARG A 154 -2.68 6.91 10.45
C ARG A 154 -4.02 6.68 9.74
N HIS A 155 -4.17 5.54 9.08
CA HIS A 155 -5.35 5.17 8.30
C HIS A 155 -6.20 4.09 8.97
N ALA A 156 -6.16 3.98 10.31
CA ALA A 156 -6.85 2.93 11.07
C ALA A 156 -8.33 2.78 10.67
N LEU A 157 -9.05 3.91 10.55
CA LEU A 157 -10.45 3.92 10.11
C LEU A 157 -10.67 3.29 8.72
N ALA A 158 -9.74 3.49 7.78
CA ALA A 158 -9.86 2.98 6.42
C ALA A 158 -9.55 1.48 6.31
N ILE A 159 -8.85 0.90 7.29
CA ILE A 159 -8.50 -0.52 7.31
C ILE A 159 -9.37 -1.34 8.28
N GLY A 160 -10.27 -0.69 9.03
CA GLY A 160 -11.24 -1.33 9.90
C GLY A 160 -10.91 -1.27 11.39
N GLY A 161 -10.14 -0.28 11.85
CA GLY A 161 -9.88 -0.01 13.26
C GLY A 161 -8.40 -0.04 13.64
N ILE A 162 -8.11 0.44 14.85
CA ILE A 162 -6.77 0.46 15.41
C ILE A 162 -6.33 -0.95 15.84
N GLU A 163 -7.28 -1.80 16.23
CA GLU A 163 -7.10 -3.20 16.63
C GLU A 163 -6.41 -3.99 15.51
N ARG A 164 -6.86 -3.79 14.26
CA ARG A 164 -6.25 -4.43 13.09
C ARG A 164 -4.82 -3.93 12.84
N ALA A 165 -4.58 -2.62 13.01
CA ALA A 165 -3.25 -2.06 12.89
C ALA A 165 -2.31 -2.63 13.96
N ALA A 166 -2.81 -2.80 15.19
CA ALA A 166 -2.07 -3.29 16.33
C ALA A 166 -1.66 -4.77 16.17
N LEU A 167 -2.57 -5.63 15.70
CA LEU A 167 -2.26 -7.03 15.34
C LEU A 167 -1.17 -7.12 14.27
N ILE A 168 -1.30 -6.35 13.19
CA ILE A 168 -0.29 -6.33 12.12
C ILE A 168 1.05 -5.80 12.67
N LEU A 169 1.02 -4.82 13.56
CA LEU A 169 2.21 -4.29 14.22
C LEU A 169 2.92 -5.38 15.03
N GLN A 170 2.18 -6.21 15.78
CA GLN A 170 2.77 -7.30 16.55
C GLN A 170 3.51 -8.32 15.67
N ASP A 171 2.93 -8.68 14.51
CA ASP A 171 3.58 -9.61 13.56
C ASP A 171 4.80 -8.99 12.84
N LEU A 172 4.72 -7.71 12.49
CA LEU A 172 5.76 -7.06 11.68
C LEU A 172 6.83 -6.32 12.50
N ALA A 173 6.60 -6.02 13.78
CA ALA A 173 7.56 -5.34 14.64
C ALA A 173 8.92 -6.05 14.75
N PRO A 174 9.03 -7.39 14.79
CA PRO A 174 10.31 -8.09 14.74
C PRO A 174 11.15 -7.81 13.47
N LYS A 175 10.51 -7.36 12.39
CA LYS A 175 11.17 -7.05 11.10
C LYS A 175 11.58 -5.58 10.97
N LEU A 176 11.35 -4.75 12.00
CA LEU A 176 11.69 -3.33 11.98
C LEU A 176 13.21 -3.09 11.98
N ALA A 177 13.69 -2.34 11.00
CA ALA A 177 15.05 -1.80 10.99
C ALA A 177 15.07 -0.42 11.69
N PRO A 178 16.00 -0.16 12.63
CA PRO A 178 16.05 1.11 13.36
C PRO A 178 16.14 2.36 12.47
N GLN A 179 16.94 2.29 11.39
CA GLN A 179 17.12 3.42 10.46
C GLN A 179 15.82 3.75 9.68
N ASP A 180 15.04 2.73 9.35
CA ASP A 180 13.79 2.89 8.60
C ASP A 180 12.71 3.55 9.46
N ILE A 181 12.74 3.35 10.79
CA ILE A 181 11.81 3.99 11.73
C ILE A 181 11.96 5.51 11.67
N SER A 182 13.16 6.03 11.89
CA SER A 182 13.38 7.48 11.93
C SER A 182 13.07 8.16 10.60
N GLN A 183 13.46 7.53 9.48
CA GLN A 183 13.13 8.04 8.14
C GLN A 183 11.63 8.02 7.86
N SER A 184 10.93 6.95 8.25
CA SER A 184 9.48 6.82 8.06
C SER A 184 8.70 7.82 8.90
N LEU A 185 9.13 8.08 10.14
CA LEU A 185 8.54 9.09 11.01
C LEU A 185 8.74 10.50 10.45
N ALA A 186 9.96 10.81 9.98
CA ALA A 186 10.26 12.08 9.35
C ALA A 186 9.39 12.31 8.08
N ALA A 187 9.25 11.30 7.22
CA ALA A 187 8.42 11.37 6.02
C ALA A 187 6.91 11.46 6.34
N ALA A 188 6.45 10.89 7.46
CA ALA A 188 5.06 10.98 7.89
C ALA A 188 4.72 12.36 8.49
N GLY A 189 5.66 12.96 9.24
CA GLY A 189 5.46 14.22 9.96
C GLY A 189 4.31 14.17 10.96
N ASP A 190 3.96 12.97 11.46
CA ASP A 190 2.80 12.73 12.33
C ASP A 190 3.22 12.57 13.79
N ILE A 191 3.23 13.65 14.56
CA ILE A 191 3.59 13.56 15.98
C ILE A 191 2.61 12.64 16.72
N ALA A 192 1.30 12.79 16.50
CA ALA A 192 0.29 11.96 17.16
C ALA A 192 0.36 10.49 16.70
N GLY A 193 0.64 10.26 15.42
CA GLY A 193 0.88 8.92 14.87
C GLY A 193 2.12 8.26 15.48
N ALA A 194 3.21 9.00 15.63
CA ALA A 194 4.42 8.55 16.28
C ALA A 194 4.18 8.20 17.76
N GLN A 195 3.41 9.01 18.50
CA GLN A 195 3.01 8.72 19.88
C GLN A 195 2.25 7.38 19.98
N ARG A 196 1.26 7.15 19.10
CA ARG A 196 0.53 5.87 19.03
C ARG A 196 1.46 4.70 18.67
N PHE A 197 2.35 4.90 17.72
CA PHE A 197 3.28 3.86 17.27
C PHE A 197 4.23 3.45 18.40
N GLY A 198 4.84 4.42 19.09
CA GLY A 198 5.70 4.17 20.24
C GLY A 198 4.97 3.47 21.39
N TYR A 199 3.76 3.92 21.71
CA TYR A 199 2.92 3.28 22.73
C TYR A 199 2.65 1.80 22.40
N LEU A 200 2.27 1.47 21.17
CA LEU A 200 2.01 0.09 20.76
C LEU A 200 3.27 -0.78 20.74
N LEU A 201 4.41 -0.23 20.31
CA LEU A 201 5.68 -0.96 20.38
C LEU A 201 6.04 -1.31 21.81
N ASP A 202 5.89 -0.38 22.76
CA ASP A 202 6.10 -0.65 24.18
C ASP A 202 5.10 -1.66 24.73
N LEU A 203 3.81 -1.52 24.38
CA LEU A 203 2.75 -2.43 24.80
C LEU A 203 3.06 -3.89 24.45
N TYR A 204 3.62 -4.12 23.26
CA TYR A 204 4.01 -5.45 22.80
C TYR A 204 5.47 -5.83 23.10
N GLY A 205 6.17 -5.05 23.95
CA GLY A 205 7.52 -5.39 24.42
C GLY A 205 8.66 -5.10 23.44
N HIS A 206 8.42 -4.34 22.37
CA HIS A 206 9.42 -3.94 21.38
C HIS A 206 10.17 -2.67 21.80
N SER A 207 10.85 -2.72 22.95
CA SER A 207 11.53 -1.58 23.57
C SER A 207 12.60 -0.92 22.69
N LYS A 208 13.37 -1.69 21.91
CA LYS A 208 14.41 -1.16 21.01
C LYS A 208 13.81 -0.28 19.90
N PRO A 209 12.84 -0.74 19.10
CA PRO A 209 12.08 0.13 18.19
C PRO A 209 11.43 1.33 18.91
N ALA A 210 10.83 1.10 20.08
CA ALA A 210 10.15 2.16 20.82
C ALA A 210 11.12 3.30 21.20
N SER A 211 12.32 3.00 21.71
CA SER A 211 13.34 4.01 21.99
C SER A 211 13.70 4.87 20.76
N ARG A 212 13.66 4.32 19.54
CA ARG A 212 13.90 5.11 18.32
C ARG A 212 12.77 6.09 18.02
N VAL A 213 11.53 5.71 18.32
CA VAL A 213 10.38 6.62 18.21
C VAL A 213 10.49 7.74 19.25
N GLU A 214 10.91 7.42 20.47
CA GLU A 214 11.14 8.38 21.55
C GLU A 214 12.26 9.37 21.21
N GLU A 215 13.39 8.89 20.69
CA GLU A 215 14.48 9.72 20.17
C GLU A 215 13.97 10.72 19.11
N TRP A 216 13.18 10.24 18.15
CA TRP A 216 12.58 11.10 17.11
C TRP A 216 11.56 12.09 17.67
N LEU A 217 10.80 11.73 18.71
CA LEU A 217 9.82 12.60 19.36
C LEU A 217 10.45 13.66 20.26
N SER A 218 11.67 13.42 20.78
CA SER A 218 12.31 14.30 21.77
C SER A 218 12.41 15.81 21.40
N PRO A 219 12.68 16.22 20.13
CA PRO A 219 12.67 17.64 19.76
C PRO A 219 11.27 18.20 19.51
N HIS A 220 10.23 17.36 19.49
CA HIS A 220 8.87 17.74 19.15
C HIS A 220 8.02 17.96 20.41
N ARG A 221 7.15 18.98 20.37
CA ARG A 221 6.15 19.16 21.43
C ARG A 221 5.01 18.15 21.26
N THR A 222 4.93 17.18 22.15
CA THR A 222 3.84 16.20 22.17
C THR A 222 2.57 16.78 22.80
N GLN A 223 1.41 16.39 22.29
CA GLN A 223 0.11 16.70 22.89
C GLN A 223 -0.60 15.41 23.26
N ARG A 224 -1.52 15.49 24.21
CA ARG A 224 -2.32 14.33 24.59
C ARG A 224 -3.11 13.84 23.37
N THR A 225 -2.93 12.58 23.01
CA THR A 225 -3.64 11.97 21.88
C THR A 225 -4.32 10.67 22.30
N ARG A 226 -5.41 10.31 21.62
CA ARG A 226 -6.10 9.03 21.84
C ARG A 226 -5.40 7.91 21.06
N LEU A 227 -5.44 6.70 21.60
CA LEU A 227 -4.98 5.51 20.89
C LEU A 227 -5.96 5.16 19.76
N ASP A 228 -7.24 5.02 20.09
CA ASP A 228 -8.32 4.96 19.11
C ASP A 228 -8.93 6.36 18.93
N THR A 229 -8.75 6.94 17.74
CA THR A 229 -9.28 8.27 17.42
C THR A 229 -10.79 8.27 17.18
N SER A 230 -11.39 7.10 16.97
CA SER A 230 -12.81 6.91 16.69
C SER A 230 -13.67 6.70 17.94
N SER A 231 -13.07 6.20 19.03
CA SER A 231 -13.76 5.96 20.30
C SER A 231 -13.60 7.12 21.30
N PRO A 232 -14.59 7.35 22.19
CA PRO A 232 -14.43 8.28 23.31
C PRO A 232 -13.30 7.82 24.25
N ALA A 233 -12.85 8.72 25.12
CA ALA A 233 -11.72 8.47 26.03
C ALA A 233 -12.02 8.94 27.47
N ALA A 234 -13.27 8.82 27.89
CA ALA A 234 -13.68 9.23 29.24
C ALA A 234 -12.93 8.40 30.30
N ASP A 235 -12.34 9.09 31.27
CA ASP A 235 -11.71 8.52 32.47
C ASP A 235 -10.53 7.55 32.26
N CYS A 236 -9.92 7.51 31.07
CA CYS A 236 -8.73 6.68 30.83
C CYS A 236 -7.43 7.38 31.30
N PRO A 237 -6.57 6.70 32.09
CA PRO A 237 -5.29 7.27 32.52
C PRO A 237 -4.34 7.45 31.34
N VAL A 238 -3.61 8.56 31.30
CA VAL A 238 -2.64 8.86 30.23
C VAL A 238 -1.36 8.07 30.45
N SER A 239 -0.86 7.41 29.41
CA SER A 239 0.51 6.92 29.36
C SER A 239 1.47 8.11 29.33
N GLN A 240 2.18 8.35 30.43
CA GLN A 240 3.05 9.53 30.58
C GLN A 240 4.19 9.55 29.56
N ARG A 241 4.78 8.38 29.28
CA ARG A 241 5.90 8.25 28.33
C ARG A 241 5.53 8.72 26.92
N TRP A 242 4.33 8.33 26.46
CA TRP A 242 3.90 8.61 25.08
C TRP A 242 2.90 9.75 24.98
N ASN A 243 2.38 10.25 26.11
CA ASN A 243 1.27 11.19 26.17
C ASN A 243 0.05 10.68 25.36
N VAL A 244 -0.22 9.37 25.46
CA VAL A 244 -1.31 8.64 24.78
C VAL A 244 -2.36 8.24 25.81
N VAL A 245 -3.64 8.39 25.46
CA VAL A 245 -4.78 7.87 26.21
C VAL A 245 -5.18 6.51 25.62
N PRO A 246 -4.93 5.38 26.31
CA PRO A 246 -5.30 4.05 25.85
C PRO A 246 -6.79 3.82 26.09
N ASN A 247 -7.60 4.29 25.15
CA ASN A 247 -9.06 4.26 25.21
C ASN A 247 -9.70 3.05 24.51
N THR A 248 -8.90 2.01 24.25
CA THR A 248 -9.31 0.70 23.75
C THR A 248 -8.40 -0.35 24.38
N ASN A 249 -8.90 -1.57 24.59
CA ASN A 249 -8.12 -2.66 25.19
C ASN A 249 -7.47 -3.51 24.08
N LEU A 250 -6.14 -3.51 24.02
CA LEU A 250 -5.34 -4.22 23.02
C LEU A 250 -4.38 -5.26 23.63
N GLU A 251 -4.47 -5.53 24.94
CA GLU A 251 -3.55 -6.40 25.68
C GLU A 251 -3.76 -7.90 25.41
N SER A 252 -4.85 -8.28 24.73
CA SER A 252 -5.24 -9.70 24.53
C SER A 252 -5.82 -9.98 23.15
N ILE A 253 -5.32 -9.31 22.11
CA ILE A 253 -5.76 -9.61 20.75
C ILE A 253 -4.92 -10.77 20.22
N ASP A 254 -5.48 -11.98 20.27
CA ASP A 254 -4.97 -13.18 19.60
C ASP A 254 -5.45 -13.26 18.13
#